data_AF-A0A7I9ZI49-F1
#
_entry.id   AF-A0A7I9ZI49-F1
#
_cell.length_a   1.000
_cell.length_b   1.000
_cell.length_c   1.000
_cell.angle_alpha   90.00
_cell.angle_beta   90.00
_cell.angle_gamma   90.00
#
_symmetry.space_group_name_H-M   'P 1'
#
loop_
_entity.id
_entity.type
_entity.pdbx_description
1 polymer ?
#
loop_
_entity_poly.entity_id
_entity_poly.type
_entity_poly.pdbx_seq_one_letter_code
_entity_poly.pdbx_strand_id
1 'polypeptide(L)' 'MLTEEDLIAAARTRLSGFKVPKAVLFTDAMPHTAAGKIQKNVLRERYRSYFES' A
#
# COMPACT_ATOMS: atom_id res chain seq x y z
N MET A 1 -3.85 8.24 16.54
CA MET A 1 -3.72 7.05 15.67
C MET A 1 -3.46 7.56 14.26
N LEU A 2 -2.62 6.88 13.49
CA LEU A 2 -2.30 7.26 12.11
C LEU A 2 -3.37 6.69 11.17
N THR A 3 -3.94 7.52 10.29
CA THR A 3 -4.95 7.06 9.31
C THR A 3 -4.39 6.98 7.88
N GLU A 4 -5.21 6.43 6.98
CA GLU A 4 -4.92 6.40 5.54
C GLU A 4 -4.86 7.83 4.95
N GLU A 5 -5.82 8.68 5.34
CA GLU A 5 -5.91 10.08 4.87
C GLU A 5 -4.69 10.89 5.29
N ASP A 6 -4.18 10.69 6.51
CA ASP A 6 -2.97 11.34 6.99
C ASP A 6 -1.78 11.08 6.05
N LEU A 7 -1.61 9.82 5.64
CA LEU A 7 -0.51 9.38 4.77
C LEU A 7 -0.70 9.86 3.33
N ILE A 8 -1.92 9.81 2.80
CA ILE A 8 -2.23 10.32 1.46
C ILE A 8 -2.03 11.84 1.41
N ALA A 9 -2.47 12.59 2.43
CA ALA A 9 -2.26 14.02 2.53
C ALA A 9 -0.76 14.35 2.59
N ALA A 10 0.01 13.62 3.39
CA ALA A 10 1.46 13.76 3.45
C ALA A 10 2.18 13.42 2.13
N ALA A 11 1.63 12.50 1.33
CA ALA A 11 2.16 12.18 0.01
C ALA A 11 1.87 13.29 -1.02
N ARG A 12 0.67 13.90 -0.97
CA ARG A 12 0.27 15.01 -1.86
C ARG A 12 1.16 16.24 -1.76
N THR A 13 1.79 16.48 -0.61
CA THR A 13 2.72 17.61 -0.44
C THR A 13 4.10 17.37 -1.04
N ARG A 14 4.44 16.11 -1.36
CA ARG A 14 5.79 15.70 -1.83
C ARG A 14 5.80 15.09 -3.22
N LEU A 15 4.66 14.60 -3.69
CA LEU A 15 4.52 13.90 -4.97
C LEU A 15 3.60 14.66 -5.91
N SER A 16 3.88 14.57 -7.21
CA SER A 16 2.91 15.00 -8.23
C SER A 16 1.63 14.17 -8.12
N GLY A 17 0.48 14.76 -8.45
CA GLY A 17 -0.84 14.14 -8.21
C GLY A 17 -0.98 12.71 -8.74
N PHE A 18 -0.41 12.39 -9.91
CA PHE A 18 -0.47 11.05 -10.51
C PHE A 18 0.40 9.99 -9.81
N LYS A 19 1.34 10.40 -8.93
CA LYS A 19 2.19 9.51 -8.14
C LYS A 19 1.63 9.25 -6.73
N VAL A 20 0.58 9.97 -6.34
CA VAL A 20 -0.05 9.79 -5.04
C VAL A 20 -0.78 8.44 -5.04
N PRO A 21 -0.57 7.58 -4.03
CA PRO A 21 -1.30 6.33 -3.90
C PRO A 21 -2.82 6.56 -3.86
N LYS A 22 -3.58 5.65 -4.46
CA LYS A 22 -5.05 5.68 -4.39
C LYS A 22 -5.59 5.21 -3.04
N ALA A 23 -4.85 4.33 -2.36
CA ALA A 23 -5.20 3.82 -1.05
C ALA A 23 -3.95 3.45 -0.24
N VAL A 24 -4.10 3.37 1.09
CA VAL A 24 -3.08 2.89 2.04
C VAL A 24 -3.72 1.89 2.99
N LEU A 25 -3.23 0.65 2.95
CA LEU A 25 -3.70 -0.42 3.82
C LEU A 25 -2.67 -0.71 4.92
N PHE A 26 -3.13 -0.73 6.17
CA PHE A 26 -2.33 -1.19 7.30
C PHE A 26 -2.42 -2.71 7.42
N THR A 27 -1.30 -3.35 7.75
CA THR A 27 -1.22 -4.80 7.95
C THR A 27 -0.24 -5.10 9.06
N ASP A 28 -0.50 -6.16 9.82
CA ASP A 28 0.37 -6.56 10.93
C ASP A 28 1.72 -7.09 10.44
N ALA A 29 1.76 -7.68 9.24
CA ALA A 29 2.97 -8.24 8.67
C ALA A 29 2.97 -8.23 7.14
N MET A 30 4.14 -7.89 6.58
CA MET A 30 4.42 -8.00 5.15
C MET A 30 4.81 -9.45 4.80
N PRO A 31 4.36 -10.04 3.68
CA PRO A 31 4.80 -11.37 3.29
C PRO A 31 6.26 -11.31 2.80
N HIS A 32 7.11 -12.20 3.32
CA HIS A 32 8.52 -12.30 2.96
C HIS A 32 8.88 -13.70 2.45
N THR A 33 9.94 -13.78 1.63
CA THR A 33 10.60 -15.05 1.29
C THR A 33 11.41 -15.56 2.48
N ALA A 34 11.87 -16.82 2.41
CA ALA A 34 12.81 -17.37 3.40
C ALA A 34 14.11 -16.54 3.53
N ALA A 35 14.49 -15.81 2.47
CA ALA A 35 15.62 -14.88 2.47
C ALA A 35 15.23 -13.43 2.87
N GLY A 36 14.01 -13.19 3.36
CA GLY A 36 13.55 -11.89 3.86
C GLY A 36 13.09 -10.89 2.81
N LYS A 37 13.02 -11.24 1.52
CA LYS A 37 12.55 -10.31 0.47
C LYS A 37 11.03 -10.20 0.47
N ILE A 38 10.48 -9.00 0.26
CA ILE A 38 9.02 -8.81 0.16
C ILE A 38 8.46 -9.58 -1.05
N GLN A 39 7.45 -10.41 -0.81
CA GLN A 39 6.74 -11.16 -1.85
C GLN A 39 5.58 -10.34 -2.42
N LYS A 40 5.90 -9.42 -3.34
CA LYS A 40 4.89 -8.54 -3.97
C LYS A 40 3.83 -9.31 -4.77
N ASN A 41 4.12 -10.49 -5.30
CA ASN A 41 3.13 -11.33 -6.01
C ASN A 41 2.00 -11.78 -5.07
N VAL A 42 2.33 -12.17 -3.84
CA VAL A 42 1.33 -12.54 -2.82
C VAL A 42 0.45 -11.35 -2.45
N LEU A 43 1.03 -10.15 -2.34
CA LEU A 43 0.26 -8.93 -2.10
C LEU A 43 -0.69 -8.61 -3.26
N ARG A 44 -0.22 -8.72 -4.50
CA ARG A 44 -1.06 -8.50 -5.69
C ARG A 44 -2.21 -9.48 -5.77
N GLU A 45 -1.98 -10.73 -5.38
CA GLU A 45 -3.05 -11.74 -5.33
C GLU A 45 -4.06 -11.41 -4.23
N ARG A 46 -3.57 -11.15 -3.01
CA ARG A 46 -4.40 -10.85 -1.84
C ARG A 46 -5.34 -9.67 -2.08
N TYR A 47 -4.88 -8.64 -2.80
CA TYR A 47 -5.62 -7.41 -3.04
C TYR A 47 -6.07 -7.27 -4.50
N ARG A 48 -6.17 -8.36 -5.25
CA ARG A 48 -6.48 -8.35 -6.69
C ARG A 48 -7.74 -7.55 -7.02
N SER A 49 -8.81 -7.76 -6.25
CA SER A 49 -10.11 -7.12 -6.43
C SER A 49 -10.34 -5.88 -5.56
N TYR A 50 -9.28 -5.35 -4.91
CA TYR A 50 -9.46 -4.26 -3.92
C TYR A 50 -10.05 -2.97 -4.51
N PHE A 51 -9.85 -2.73 -5.80
CA PHE A 51 -10.42 -1.58 -6.52
C PHE A 51 -11.57 -1.96 -7.47
N GLU A 52 -12.04 -3.21 -7.41
CA GLU A 52 -13.24 -3.62 -8.14
C GLU A 52 -14.48 -3.14 -7.36
N SER A 53 -15.52 -2.72 -8.10
CA SER A 53 -16.77 -2.16 -7.55
C SER A 53 -17.72 -3.21 -7.01
#